data_AF-A0A2N7YDS6-F1
#
_entry.id   AF-A0A2N7YDS6-F1
#
_cell.length_a   1.000
_cell.length_b   1.000
_cell.length_c   1.000
_cell.angle_alpha   90.00
_cell.angle_beta   90.00
_cell.angle_gamma   90.00
#
_symmetry.space_group_name_H-M   'P 1'
#
loop_
_entity.id
_entity.type
_entity.pdbx_description
1 polymer ?
#
loop_
_entity_poly.entity_id
_entity_poly.type
_entity_poly.pdbx_seq_one_letter_code
_entity_poly.pdbx_strand_id
1 'polypeptide(L)'
;EDVPYLGMAAFEVGQKQGAAMAAEAKKRGWDWKDTYAVINTFNELDTGKKRTDGSIKSLEEAGIPKDHILTAALKTLDVPGSMDATNSALVKLPSGAKNLIIGG
;
A
#
# COMPACT_ATOMS: atom_id res chain seq x y z
N GLU A 1 -1.75 -33.41 -5.21
CA GLU A 1 -0.84 -33.56 -4.05
C GLU A 1 -1.35 -32.58 -3.01
N ASP A 2 -1.88 -33.08 -1.90
CA ASP A 2 -2.47 -32.26 -0.84
C ASP A 2 -1.32 -31.84 0.10
N VAL A 3 -0.54 -30.86 -0.35
CA VAL A 3 0.60 -30.33 0.41
C VAL A 3 0.01 -29.48 1.54
N PRO A 4 0.18 -29.87 2.81
CA PRO A 4 -0.36 -29.10 3.93
C PRO A 4 0.22 -27.68 3.91
N TYR A 5 -0.67 -26.68 3.85
CA TYR A 5 -0.30 -25.27 3.79
C TYR A 5 -0.76 -24.55 5.05
N LEU A 6 0.19 -23.92 5.75
CA LEU A 6 -0.09 -22.97 6.82
C LEU A 6 0.33 -21.58 6.35
N GLY A 7 -0.63 -20.68 6.21
CA GLY A 7 -0.40 -19.29 5.81
C GLY A 7 -1.17 -18.32 6.70
N MET A 8 -0.85 -17.04 6.57
CA MET A 8 -1.62 -15.97 7.21
C MET A 8 -2.86 -15.60 6.39
N ALA A 9 -3.87 -15.02 7.05
CA ALA A 9 -4.99 -14.36 6.39
C ALA A 9 -4.53 -13.04 5.74
N ALA A 10 -3.75 -13.17 4.65
CA ALA A 10 -3.00 -12.09 4.00
C ALA A 10 -3.88 -10.87 3.66
N PHE A 11 -5.09 -11.12 3.15
CA PHE A 11 -6.03 -10.06 2.81
C PHE A 11 -6.51 -9.27 4.04
N GLU A 12 -6.89 -9.95 5.12
CA GLU A 12 -7.33 -9.31 6.36
C GLU A 12 -6.20 -8.54 7.05
N VAL A 13 -4.97 -9.06 6.97
CA VAL A 13 -3.77 -8.36 7.45
C VAL A 13 -3.56 -7.06 6.65
N GLY A 14 -3.69 -7.12 5.33
CA GLY A 14 -3.67 -5.94 4.46
C GLY A 14 -4.75 -4.93 4.83
N GLN A 15 -5.99 -5.39 5.04
CA GLN A 15 -7.07 -4.51 5.45
C GLN A 15 -6.78 -3.76 6.76
N LYS A 16 -6.18 -4.44 7.74
CA LYS A 16 -5.75 -3.83 9.01
C LYS A 16 -4.65 -2.78 8.77
N GLN A 17 -3.69 -3.05 7.89
CA GLN A 17 -2.63 -2.10 7.53
C GLN A 17 -3.23 -0.83 6.89
N GLY A 18 -4.07 -0.97 5.87
CA GLY A 18 -4.72 0.17 5.22
C GLY A 18 -5.59 1.00 6.18
N ALA A 19 -6.36 0.33 7.04
CA ALA A 19 -7.20 1.00 8.04
C ALA A 19 -6.36 1.76 9.08
N ALA A 20 -5.25 1.19 9.54
CA ALA A 20 -4.34 1.86 10.46
C ALA A 20 -3.68 3.10 9.84
N MET A 21 -3.27 3.01 8.57
CA MET A 21 -2.71 4.14 7.83
C MET A 21 -3.73 5.27 7.67
N ALA A 22 -4.97 4.92 7.32
CA ALA A 22 -6.06 5.89 7.20
C ALA A 22 -6.39 6.56 8.54
N ALA A 23 -6.43 5.79 9.63
CA ALA A 23 -6.70 6.31 10.96
C ALA A 23 -5.62 7.30 11.42
N GLU A 24 -4.34 7.00 11.16
CA GLU A 24 -3.23 7.88 11.51
C GLU A 24 -3.22 9.17 10.66
N ALA A 25 -3.49 9.09 9.36
CA ALA A 25 -3.63 10.27 8.50
C ALA A 25 -4.78 11.18 8.95
N LYS A 26 -5.93 10.58 9.32
CA LYS A 26 -7.06 11.33 9.90
C LYS A 26 -6.69 11.98 11.23
N LYS A 27 -5.95 11.29 12.11
CA LYS A 27 -5.47 11.83 13.38
C LYS A 27 -4.52 13.02 13.19
N ARG A 28 -3.74 13.01 12.10
CA ARG A 28 -2.88 14.13 11.69
C ARG A 28 -3.63 15.26 10.98
N GLY A 29 -4.93 15.12 10.76
CA GLY A 29 -5.75 16.13 10.07
C GLY A 29 -5.42 16.27 8.58
N TRP A 30 -4.95 15.20 7.93
CA TRP A 30 -4.64 15.24 6.50
C TRP A 30 -5.92 15.24 5.66
N ASP A 31 -5.95 16.06 4.61
CA ASP A 31 -7.01 16.06 3.60
C ASP A 31 -6.67 15.03 2.51
N TRP A 32 -7.63 14.17 2.15
CA TRP A 32 -7.48 13.20 1.08
C TRP A 32 -7.24 13.82 -0.29
N LYS A 33 -7.63 15.08 -0.49
CA LYS A 33 -7.32 15.85 -1.72
C LYS A 33 -5.84 16.15 -1.90
N ASP A 34 -5.09 16.22 -0.81
CA ASP A 34 -3.65 16.51 -0.86
C ASP A 34 -2.81 15.31 -0.40
N THR A 35 -3.45 14.14 -0.24
CA THR A 35 -2.81 12.91 0.25
C THR A 35 -2.85 11.83 -0.80
N TYR A 36 -1.70 11.19 -1.00
CA TYR A 36 -1.49 10.09 -1.93
C TYR A 36 -1.05 8.84 -1.17
N ALA A 37 -1.43 7.67 -1.66
CA ALA A 37 -0.92 6.40 -1.17
C ALA A 37 0.00 5.78 -2.22
N VAL A 38 1.23 5.47 -1.84
CA VAL A 38 2.19 4.72 -2.65
C VAL A 38 2.24 3.30 -2.11
N ILE A 39 1.80 2.35 -2.94
CA ILE A 39 1.68 0.93 -2.58
C ILE A 39 2.76 0.15 -3.31
N ASN A 40 3.72 -0.40 -2.57
CA ASN A 40 4.75 -1.24 -3.14
C ASN A 40 4.19 -2.65 -3.37
N THR A 41 4.15 -3.08 -4.63
CA THR A 41 3.52 -4.35 -5.04
C THR A 41 4.56 -5.38 -5.46
N PHE A 42 4.33 -6.64 -5.11
CA PHE A 42 5.07 -7.80 -5.63
C PHE A 42 4.05 -8.88 -5.99
N ASN A 43 3.46 -8.74 -7.18
CA ASN A 43 2.25 -9.46 -7.58
C ASN A 43 2.52 -10.91 -7.99
N GLU A 44 3.79 -11.24 -8.25
CA GLU A 44 4.29 -12.58 -8.52
C GLU A 44 4.11 -13.50 -7.30
N LEU A 45 3.97 -12.92 -6.10
CA LEU A 45 3.71 -13.64 -4.86
C LEU A 45 2.26 -13.41 -4.38
N ASP A 46 1.45 -14.48 -4.38
CA ASP A 46 0.02 -14.40 -4.03
C ASP A 46 -0.25 -13.79 -2.64
N THR A 47 0.56 -14.12 -1.62
CA THR A 47 0.42 -13.52 -0.28
C THR A 47 0.79 -12.02 -0.26
N GLY A 48 1.74 -11.59 -1.10
CA GLY A 48 2.10 -10.17 -1.25
C GLY A 48 0.96 -9.41 -1.90
N LYS A 49 0.46 -9.93 -3.03
CA LYS A 49 -0.69 -9.38 -3.74
C LYS A 49 -1.92 -9.25 -2.84
N LYS A 50 -2.28 -10.30 -2.08
CA LYS A 50 -3.44 -10.27 -1.17
C LYS A 50 -3.30 -9.21 -0.08
N ARG A 51 -2.09 -9.02 0.48
CA ARG A 51 -1.83 -7.97 1.47
C ARG A 51 -2.01 -6.58 0.86
N THR A 52 -1.41 -6.30 -0.29
CA THR A 52 -1.53 -4.99 -0.94
C THR A 52 -2.96 -4.69 -1.39
N ASP A 53 -3.67 -5.69 -1.93
CA ASP A 53 -5.08 -5.56 -2.34
C ASP A 53 -5.97 -5.25 -1.13
N GLY A 54 -5.74 -5.90 0.01
CA GLY A 54 -6.44 -5.62 1.26
C GLY A 54 -6.19 -4.19 1.75
N SER A 55 -4.95 -3.71 1.70
CA SER A 55 -4.58 -2.34 2.08
C SER A 55 -5.24 -1.30 1.18
N ILE A 56 -5.23 -1.52 -0.14
CA ILE A 56 -5.91 -0.65 -1.12
C ILE A 56 -7.40 -0.57 -0.81
N LYS A 57 -8.06 -1.72 -0.59
CA LYS A 57 -9.50 -1.75 -0.28
C LYS A 57 -9.84 -0.92 0.96
N SER A 58 -9.10 -1.07 2.06
CA SER A 58 -9.34 -0.29 3.27
C SER A 58 -9.09 1.21 3.08
N LEU A 59 -8.12 1.58 2.25
CA LEU A 59 -7.87 2.99 1.92
C LEU A 59 -9.02 3.58 1.09
N GLU A 60 -9.53 2.84 0.10
CA GLU A 60 -10.72 3.24 -0.67
C GLU A 60 -11.95 3.40 0.23
N GLU A 61 -12.16 2.47 1.16
CA GLU A 61 -13.25 2.54 2.16
C GLU A 61 -13.08 3.73 3.12
N ALA A 62 -11.85 4.18 3.37
CA ALA A 62 -11.57 5.39 4.15
C ALA A 62 -11.80 6.70 3.35
N GLY A 63 -12.06 6.59 2.05
CA GLY A 63 -12.40 7.72 1.18
C GLY A 63 -11.22 8.38 0.48
N ILE A 64 -10.05 7.72 0.41
CA ILE A 64 -8.99 8.23 -0.46
C ILE A 64 -9.45 8.12 -1.94
N PRO A 65 -9.21 9.15 -2.77
CA PRO A 65 -9.49 9.06 -4.21
C PRO A 65 -8.67 7.94 -4.86
N LYS A 66 -9.27 7.18 -5.79
CA LYS A 66 -8.58 6.06 -6.47
C LYS A 66 -7.37 6.53 -7.28
N ASP A 67 -7.46 7.71 -7.87
CA ASP A 67 -6.37 8.39 -8.61
C ASP A 67 -5.23 8.86 -7.69
N HIS A 68 -5.45 8.88 -6.37
CA HIS A 68 -4.42 9.16 -5.38
C HIS A 68 -3.74 7.89 -4.86
N ILE A 69 -4.17 6.70 -5.30
CA ILE A 69 -3.52 5.43 -4.98
C ILE A 69 -2.62 5.04 -6.16
N LEU A 70 -1.31 5.07 -5.93
CA LEU A 70 -0.28 4.74 -6.90
C LEU A 70 0.38 3.42 -6.52
N THR A 71 0.42 2.47 -7.46
CA THR A 71 1.17 1.22 -7.27
C THR A 71 2.59 1.35 -7.82
N ALA A 72 3.57 0.84 -7.08
CA ALA A 72 4.97 0.79 -7.48
C ALA A 72 5.48 -0.65 -7.40
N ALA A 73 5.79 -1.26 -8.55
CA ALA A 73 6.23 -2.65 -8.59
C ALA A 73 7.67 -2.80 -8.07
N LEU A 74 7.86 -3.75 -7.16
CA LEU A 74 9.16 -4.12 -6.62
C LEU A 74 9.91 -5.05 -7.60
N LYS A 75 11.21 -4.82 -7.78
CA LYS A 75 12.09 -5.79 -8.47
C LYS A 75 12.55 -6.90 -7.53
N THR A 76 12.78 -6.56 -6.27
CA THR A 76 13.25 -7.45 -5.20
C THR A 76 12.44 -7.19 -3.94
N LEU A 77 12.15 -8.25 -3.19
CA LEU A 77 11.38 -8.19 -1.95
C LEU A 77 12.32 -7.87 -0.77
N ASP A 78 12.92 -6.69 -0.81
CA ASP A 78 13.86 -6.19 0.18
C ASP A 78 13.81 -4.65 0.29
N VAL A 79 14.63 -4.10 1.18
CA VAL A 79 14.68 -2.65 1.45
C VAL A 79 15.15 -1.87 0.21
N PRO A 80 16.24 -2.26 -0.50
CA PRO A 80 16.65 -1.58 -1.72
C PRO A 80 15.57 -1.56 -2.81
N GLY A 81 14.94 -2.71 -3.09
CA GLY A 81 13.85 -2.80 -4.07
C GLY A 81 12.67 -1.90 -3.70
N SER A 82 12.35 -1.83 -2.41
CA SER A 82 11.31 -0.93 -1.89
C SER A 82 11.67 0.54 -2.05
N MET A 83 12.91 0.91 -1.76
CA MET A 83 13.38 2.29 -1.88
C MET A 83 13.34 2.75 -3.34
N ASP A 84 13.83 1.94 -4.27
CA ASP A 84 13.85 2.24 -5.70
C ASP A 84 12.44 2.42 -6.27
N ALA A 85 11.53 1.48 -5.96
CA ALA A 85 10.14 1.55 -6.39
C ALA A 85 9.44 2.80 -5.85
N THR A 86 9.57 3.06 -4.55
CA THR A 86 8.95 4.22 -3.88
C THR A 86 9.49 5.54 -4.44
N ASN A 87 10.81 5.67 -4.60
CA ASN A 87 11.42 6.88 -5.15
C ASN A 87 10.89 7.20 -6.55
N SER A 88 10.72 6.20 -7.40
CA SER A 88 10.18 6.37 -8.75
C SER A 88 8.72 6.85 -8.78
N ALA A 89 7.95 6.58 -7.71
CA ALA A 89 6.59 7.05 -7.54
C ALA A 89 6.53 8.45 -6.92
N LEU A 90 7.36 8.74 -5.92
CA LEU A 90 7.37 10.02 -5.21
C LEU A 90 7.64 11.21 -6.13
N VAL A 91 8.50 11.06 -7.13
CA VAL A 91 8.79 12.14 -8.10
C VAL A 91 7.62 12.51 -9.01
N LYS A 92 6.55 11.70 -9.02
CA LYS A 92 5.32 11.97 -9.78
C LYS A 92 4.28 12.71 -8.94
N LEU A 93 4.50 12.87 -7.65
CA LEU A 93 3.56 13.52 -6.73
C LEU A 93 3.70 15.06 -6.80
N PRO A 94 2.59 15.80 -6.57
CA PRO A 94 2.64 17.24 -6.41
C PRO A 94 3.60 17.68 -5.30
N SER A 95 4.28 18.81 -5.50
CA SER A 95 5.18 19.43 -4.51
C SER A 95 4.36 19.95 -3.32
N GLY A 96 4.22 19.12 -2.29
CA GLY A 96 3.38 19.40 -1.11
C GLY A 96 2.46 18.24 -0.71
N ALA A 97 2.32 17.24 -1.58
CA ALA A 97 1.53 16.05 -1.33
C ALA A 97 1.98 15.34 -0.04
N LYS A 98 1.02 15.05 0.85
CA LYS A 98 1.22 14.08 1.91
C LYS A 98 1.21 12.69 1.30
N ASN A 99 2.04 11.79 1.79
CA ASN A 99 2.12 10.44 1.25
C ASN A 99 2.04 9.39 2.36
N LEU A 100 1.27 8.35 2.06
CA LEU A 100 1.21 7.09 2.80
C LEU A 100 2.04 6.08 2.01
N ILE A 101 3.10 5.55 2.60
CA ILE A 101 3.93 4.53 1.95
C ILE A 101 3.56 3.19 2.57
N ILE A 102 3.12 2.26 1.73
CA ILE A 102 2.64 0.93 2.15
C ILE A 102 3.51 -0.14 1.50
N GLY A 103 4.15 -0.96 2.33
CA GLY A 103 4.91 -2.13 1.90
C GLY A 103 4.02 -3.37 1.76
N GLY A 104 4.35 -4.21 0.76
CA GLY A 104 3.64 -5.45 0.43
C GLY A 104 4.11 -6.72 1.10
#